data_AF-A0A946YIB0-F1
#
_entry.id   AF-A0A946YIB0-F1
#
_cell.length_a   1.000
_cell.length_b   1.000
_cell.length_c   1.000
_cell.angle_alpha   90.00
_cell.angle_beta   90.00
_cell.angle_gamma   90.00
#
_symmetry.space_group_name_H-M   'P 1'
#
loop_
_entity.id
_entity.type
_entity.pdbx_description
1 polymer ?
#
loop_
_entity_poly.entity_id
_entity_poly.type
_entity_poly.pdbx_seq_one_letter_code
_entity_poly.pdbx_strand_id
1 'polypeptide(L)'
;KKDKDYKTARELLTSLTVFTLGGQKIAIKSADNFRLLRKRGVTVRKTIDVLIATFCIEKNLPLLHSDKDFELFHSHLKLRTCSRPA
;
A
#
# COMPACT_ATOMS: atom_id res chain seq x y z
N LYS A 1 -20.22 4.09 19.66
CA LYS A 1 -19.72 4.81 18.46
C LYS A 1 -20.70 4.55 17.34
N LYS A 2 -21.20 5.59 16.67
CA LYS A 2 -22.56 5.64 16.11
C LYS A 2 -22.58 5.23 14.64
N ASP A 3 -23.58 4.46 14.23
CA ASP A 3 -23.82 4.06 12.83
C ASP A 3 -23.78 5.22 11.83
N LYS A 4 -24.07 6.44 12.28
CA LYS A 4 -23.94 7.66 11.49
C LYS A 4 -22.52 7.85 10.95
N ASP A 5 -21.50 7.72 11.79
CA ASP A 5 -20.10 7.94 11.38
C ASP A 5 -19.66 6.86 10.37
N TYR A 6 -20.12 5.62 10.57
CA TYR A 6 -19.89 4.52 9.63
C TYR A 6 -20.54 4.79 8.26
N LYS A 7 -21.81 5.23 8.24
CA LYS A 7 -22.51 5.56 6.99
C LYS A 7 -21.81 6.68 6.23
N THR A 8 -21.45 7.76 6.92
CA THR A 8 -20.69 8.87 6.32
C THR A 8 -19.36 8.40 5.75
N ALA A 9 -18.58 7.62 6.52
CA ALA A 9 -17.29 7.11 6.06
C ALA A 9 -17.44 6.19 4.85
N ARG A 10 -18.44 5.30 4.85
CA ARG A 10 -18.73 4.43 3.72
C ARG A 10 -19.05 5.24 2.47
N GLU A 11 -19.98 6.18 2.56
CA GLU A 11 -20.39 7.03 1.42
C GLU A 11 -19.19 7.78 0.82
N LEU A 12 -18.38 8.44 1.66
CA LEU A 12 -17.20 9.18 1.22
C LEU A 12 -16.15 8.26 0.57
N LEU A 13 -15.79 7.15 1.22
CA LEU A 13 -14.75 6.25 0.71
C LEU A 13 -15.19 5.49 -0.55
N THR A 14 -16.47 5.13 -0.66
CA THR A 14 -16.99 4.47 -1.88
C THR A 14 -17.27 5.44 -3.02
N SER A 15 -17.26 6.75 -2.78
CA SER A 15 -17.32 7.76 -3.84
C SER A 15 -15.99 7.87 -4.63
N LEU A 16 -14.88 7.41 -4.04
CA LEU A 16 -13.59 7.32 -4.70
C LEU A 16 -13.50 6.09 -5.60
N THR A 17 -12.52 6.06 -6.51
CA THR A 17 -12.26 4.86 -7.31
C THR A 17 -11.82 3.70 -6.41
N VAL A 18 -12.60 2.62 -6.41
CA VAL A 18 -12.32 1.41 -5.63
C VAL A 18 -11.54 0.42 -6.48
N PHE A 19 -10.38 0.01 -5.97
CA PHE A 19 -9.56 -1.03 -6.59
C PHE A 19 -9.59 -2.32 -5.76
N THR A 20 -9.72 -3.46 -6.42
CA THR A 20 -9.51 -4.76 -5.78
C THR A 20 -8.00 -5.01 -5.61
N LEU A 21 -7.53 -4.91 -4.37
CA LEU A 21 -6.12 -5.06 -4.01
C LEU A 21 -5.62 -6.52 -4.11
N GLY A 22 -6.51 -7.47 -3.88
CA GLY A 22 -6.19 -8.89 -3.77
C GLY A 22 -6.00 -9.62 -5.10
N GLY A 23 -6.11 -10.95 -5.03
CA GLY A 23 -5.91 -11.85 -6.16
C GLY A 23 -4.56 -12.56 -6.09
N GLN A 24 -4.52 -13.80 -6.57
CA GLN A 24 -3.36 -14.69 -6.45
C GLN A 24 -2.08 -14.05 -7.01
N LYS A 25 -2.18 -13.35 -8.14
CA LYS A 25 -1.03 -12.68 -8.78
C LYS A 25 -0.39 -11.64 -7.87
N ILE A 26 -1.18 -10.75 -7.25
CA ILE A 26 -0.65 -9.72 -6.35
C ILE A 26 -0.16 -10.34 -5.05
N ALA A 27 -0.83 -11.37 -4.54
CA ALA A 27 -0.42 -12.08 -3.32
C ALA A 27 0.97 -12.73 -3.46
N ILE A 28 1.20 -13.46 -4.58
CA ILE A 28 2.51 -14.08 -4.86
C ILE A 28 3.59 -13.01 -4.98
N LYS A 29 3.36 -11.97 -5.78
CA LYS A 29 4.33 -10.87 -5.94
C LYS A 29 4.64 -10.15 -4.63
N SER A 30 3.64 -10.00 -3.77
CA SER A 30 3.83 -9.38 -2.44
C SER A 30 4.73 -10.25 -1.57
N ALA A 31 4.56 -11.57 -1.59
CA ALA A 31 5.45 -12.49 -0.89
C ALA A 31 6.89 -12.41 -1.42
N ASP A 32 7.08 -12.30 -2.73
CA ASP A 32 8.40 -12.14 -3.35
C ASP A 32 9.08 -10.83 -2.94
N ASN A 33 8.33 -9.71 -2.98
CA ASN A 33 8.81 -8.41 -2.52
C ASN A 33 9.19 -8.42 -1.03
N PHE A 34 8.38 -9.06 -0.18
CA PHE A 34 8.71 -9.23 1.24
C PHE A 34 10.02 -9.99 1.43
N ARG A 35 10.19 -11.12 0.72
CA ARG A 35 11.43 -11.92 0.78
C ARG A 35 12.63 -11.13 0.29
N LEU A 36 12.47 -10.34 -0.78
CA LEU A 36 13.52 -9.47 -1.32
C LEU A 36 13.97 -8.42 -0.30
N LEU A 37 13.03 -7.74 0.36
CA LEU A 37 13.32 -6.77 1.41
C LEU A 37 14.04 -7.43 2.59
N ARG A 38 13.58 -8.60 3.04
CA ARG A 38 14.22 -9.36 4.12
C ARG A 38 15.66 -9.77 3.80
N LYS A 39 15.93 -10.21 2.57
CA LYS A 39 17.29 -10.52 2.10
C LYS A 39 18.22 -9.30 2.12
N ARG A 40 17.67 -8.08 2.07
CA ARG A 40 18.41 -6.81 2.15
C ARG A 40 18.51 -6.28 3.58
N GLY A 41 18.14 -7.06 4.60
CA GLY A 41 18.16 -6.65 6.01
C GLY A 41 16.99 -5.76 6.42
N VAL A 42 16.01 -5.53 5.54
CA VAL A 42 14.84 -4.70 5.82
C VAL A 42 13.74 -5.53 6.46
N THR A 43 13.32 -5.14 7.66
CA THR A 43 12.21 -5.78 8.38
C THR A 43 10.92 -5.04 8.09
N VAL A 44 10.10 -5.57 7.19
CA VAL A 44 8.70 -5.13 7.07
C VAL A 44 7.87 -5.82 8.14
N ARG A 45 7.08 -5.04 8.89
CA ARG A 45 6.29 -5.52 10.03
C ARG A 45 4.81 -5.75 9.73
N LYS A 46 4.29 -5.19 8.62
CA LYS A 46 2.86 -5.22 8.29
C LYS A 46 2.64 -5.85 6.91
N THR A 47 1.94 -6.98 6.88
CA THR A 47 1.62 -7.70 5.63
C THR A 47 0.80 -6.86 4.65
N ILE A 48 -0.12 -6.04 5.17
CA ILE A 48 -1.00 -5.18 4.36
C ILE A 48 -0.18 -4.10 3.63
N ASP A 49 0.87 -3.54 4.25
CA ASP A 49 1.72 -2.54 3.61
C ASP A 49 2.46 -3.12 2.40
N VAL A 50 2.96 -4.36 2.53
CA VAL A 50 3.59 -5.07 1.39
C VAL A 50 2.58 -5.24 0.25
N LEU A 51 1.35 -5.60 0.58
CA LEU A 51 0.29 -5.81 -0.40
C LEU A 51 -0.09 -4.50 -1.11
N ILE A 52 -0.26 -3.41 -0.34
CA ILE A 52 -0.55 -2.07 -0.87
C ILE A 52 0.60 -1.58 -1.76
N ALA A 53 1.85 -1.63 -1.27
CA ALA A 53 3.01 -1.18 -2.03
C ALA A 53 3.18 -1.98 -3.32
N THR A 54 3.03 -3.31 -3.24
CA THR A 54 3.14 -4.19 -4.42
C THR A 54 2.07 -3.85 -5.45
N PHE A 55 0.82 -3.66 -5.03
CA PHE A 55 -0.25 -3.25 -5.94
C PHE A 55 0.05 -1.92 -6.63
N CYS A 56 0.49 -0.91 -5.89
CA CYS A 56 0.86 0.39 -6.43
C CYS A 56 2.02 0.32 -7.43
N ILE A 57 3.07 -0.46 -7.13
CA ILE A 57 4.19 -0.70 -8.05
C ILE A 57 3.68 -1.37 -9.33
N GLU A 58 2.89 -2.43 -9.22
CA GLU A 58 2.38 -3.21 -10.36
C GLU A 58 1.43 -2.41 -11.26
N LYS A 59 0.71 -1.46 -10.69
CA LYS A 59 -0.20 -0.57 -11.42
C LYS A 59 0.42 0.77 -11.79
N ASN A 60 1.69 1.00 -11.46
CA ASN A 60 2.39 2.27 -11.63
C ASN A 60 1.63 3.47 -11.04
N LEU A 61 1.00 3.26 -9.88
CA LEU A 61 0.25 4.28 -9.15
C LEU A 61 1.10 4.87 -8.03
N PRO A 62 1.15 6.20 -7.87
CA PRO A 62 1.77 6.80 -6.70
C PRO A 62 0.91 6.56 -5.45
N LEU A 63 1.56 6.30 -4.32
CA LEU A 63 0.89 6.07 -3.04
C LEU A 63 0.92 7.34 -2.20
N LEU A 64 -0.26 7.83 -1.80
CA LEU A 64 -0.39 8.83 -0.76
C LEU A 64 -0.41 8.13 0.61
N HIS A 65 0.58 8.43 1.46
CA HIS A 65 0.69 7.84 2.79
C HIS A 65 1.32 8.83 3.78
N SER A 66 1.17 8.53 5.07
CA SER A 66 1.89 9.19 6.17
C SER A 66 2.71 8.19 7.00
N ASP A 67 2.80 6.94 6.56
CA ASP A 67 3.57 5.89 7.23
C ASP A 67 4.99 5.81 6.66
N LYS A 68 6.00 5.97 7.52
CA LYS A 68 7.42 5.96 7.14
C LYS A 68 7.88 4.59 6.64
N ASP A 69 7.17 3.51 6.97
CA ASP A 69 7.53 2.17 6.52
C ASP A 69 7.47 2.05 4.97
N PHE A 70 6.68 2.90 4.28
CA PHE A 70 6.63 2.95 2.81
C PHE A 70 7.89 3.55 2.15
N GLU A 71 8.72 4.30 2.88
CA GLU A 71 9.99 4.83 2.36
C GLU A 71 10.98 3.71 2.01
N LEU A 72 10.88 2.58 2.71
CA LEU A 72 11.67 1.38 2.42
C LEU A 72 11.30 0.79 1.06
N PHE A 73 10.00 0.81 0.72
CA PHE A 73 9.51 0.35 -0.58
C PHE A 73 9.86 1.33 -1.70
N HIS A 74 9.84 2.64 -1.42
CA HIS A 74 10.35 3.65 -2.35
C HIS A 74 11.82 3.38 -2.68
N SER A 75 12.65 3.28 -1.64
CA SER A 75 14.11 3.13 -1.76
C SER A 75 14.54 1.82 -2.40
N HIS A 76 13.83 0.71 -2.14
CA HIS A 76 14.27 -0.62 -2.57
C HIS A 76 13.48 -1.21 -3.75
N LEU A 77 12.23 -0.80 -3.93
CA LEU A 77 11.30 -1.40 -4.89
C LEU A 77 10.67 -0.37 -5.85
N LYS A 78 11.18 0.87 -5.86
CA LYS A 78 10.75 1.95 -6.76
C LYS A 78 9.26 2.32 -6.61
N LEU A 79 8.69 2.12 -5.42
CA LEU A 79 7.36 2.64 -5.12
C LEU A 79 7.35 4.15 -5.32
N ARG A 80 6.41 4.68 -6.09
CA ARG A 80 6.22 6.14 -6.21
C ARG A 80 5.40 6.61 -5.02
N THR A 81 5.87 7.64 -4.33
CA THR A 81 5.16 8.24 -3.19
C THR A 81 4.70 9.64 -3.56
N CYS A 82 3.56 10.05 -3.03
CA CYS A 82 3.10 11.44 -3.14
C CYS A 82 3.77 12.26 -2.04
N SER A 83 4.72 13.13 -2.39
CA SER A 83 5.15 14.17 -1.46
C SER A 83 4.07 15.26 -1.39
N ARG A 84 3.76 15.71 -0.18
CA ARG A 84 2.98 16.95 -0.03
C ARG A 84 3.87 18.08 -0.57
N PRO A 85 3.39 18.96 -1.47
CA PRO A 85 4.15 20.16 -1.80
C PRO A 85 4.40 20.93 -0.50
N ALA A 86 5.65 21.35 -0.31
CA ALA A 86 6.08 22.17 0.82
C ALA A 86 5.32 23.50 0.86
#